data_AF-A0A948SHG2-F1
#
_entry.id   AF-A0A948SHG2-F1
#
_cell.length_a   1.000
_cell.length_b   1.000
_cell.length_c   1.000
_cell.angle_alpha   90.00
_cell.angle_beta   90.00
_cell.angle_gamma   90.00
#
_symmetry.space_group_name_H-M   'P 1'
#
loop_
_entity.id
_entity.type
_entity.pdbx_description
1 polymer ?
#
loop_
_entity_poly.entity_id
_entity_poly.type
_entity_poly.pdbx_seq_one_letter_code
_entity_poly.pdbx_strand_id
1 'polypeptide(L)'
;MPDRPAPGAGDGPGRRADRPRLARRAARHARERQPLRPRQRHAGPDPQPDGALPRGARALVISVTIDGATVEVEEGTTVLEAARGAGCAVASLCFDERLAPFGACRVCLVGIEGSPGPVPSCTTPCADGMVVSTDDPDSRRVARNVVELVLSELPSAPGPHTELAAVARELEAGEPRWTGETHPVDHDLDHPYLAMQHELCISCGRCVRACDEVQGAFALTATGRGFDANIAAGMGTGFRDSSCVSCGACADTCPTDAITELSLIAIAQEATG
;
A
#
# COMPACT_ATOMS: atom_id res chain seq x y z
N MET A 1 -51.32 -23.41 60.91
CA MET A 1 -51.65 -24.84 61.13
C MET A 1 -53.04 -25.06 60.56
N PRO A 2 -53.28 -26.00 59.63
CA PRO A 2 -52.60 -27.29 59.55
C PRO A 2 -52.04 -27.68 58.17
N ASP A 3 -51.25 -28.74 58.25
CA ASP A 3 -50.59 -29.54 57.23
C ASP A 3 -51.44 -29.96 56.03
N ARG A 4 -50.77 -30.13 54.88
CA ARG A 4 -50.94 -31.30 54.00
C ARG A 4 -49.76 -31.44 53.02
N PRO A 5 -49.50 -32.65 52.48
CA PRO A 5 -48.26 -33.37 52.75
C PRO A 5 -47.44 -33.68 51.49
N ALA A 6 -46.20 -34.14 51.66
CA ALA A 6 -45.43 -34.82 50.62
C ALA A 6 -46.07 -36.17 50.26
N PRO A 7 -46.03 -36.56 48.97
CA PRO A 7 -45.15 -37.66 48.56
C PRO A 7 -44.54 -37.39 47.17
N GLY A 8 -43.46 -38.00 46.72
CA GLY A 8 -42.65 -39.10 47.23
C GLY A 8 -41.39 -39.22 46.36
N ALA A 9 -40.46 -40.04 46.81
CA ALA A 9 -39.20 -40.31 46.13
C ALA A 9 -39.42 -40.92 44.75
N GLY A 10 -38.77 -40.34 43.74
CA GLY A 10 -38.61 -40.90 42.41
C GLY A 10 -37.15 -40.78 42.01
N ASP A 11 -36.51 -41.92 41.84
CA ASP A 11 -35.11 -42.10 41.47
C ASP A 11 -34.69 -41.28 40.26
N GLY A 12 -33.48 -40.72 40.33
CA GLY A 12 -32.88 -39.97 39.24
C GLY A 12 -32.54 -40.85 38.02
N PRO A 13 -32.33 -40.19 36.88
CA PRO A 13 -31.13 -40.47 36.13
C PRO A 13 -30.33 -39.19 35.88
N GLY A 14 -29.02 -39.35 35.98
CA GLY A 14 -28.05 -38.28 36.11
C GLY A 14 -28.10 -37.21 35.02
N ARG A 15 -27.73 -36.00 35.45
CA ARG A 15 -27.28 -34.90 34.60
C ARG A 15 -26.08 -35.38 33.77
N ARG A 16 -26.35 -35.92 32.57
CA ARG A 16 -25.35 -36.07 31.52
C ARG A 16 -25.01 -34.67 31.04
N ALA A 17 -23.97 -34.11 31.64
CA ALA A 17 -23.27 -32.96 31.10
C ALA A 17 -23.00 -33.22 29.62
N ASP A 18 -23.52 -32.36 28.76
CA ASP A 18 -23.33 -32.39 27.31
C ASP A 18 -21.89 -31.95 26.99
N ARG A 19 -20.94 -32.81 27.36
CA ARG A 19 -19.50 -32.62 27.29
C ARG A 19 -18.78 -33.18 26.04
N PRO A 20 -19.42 -33.59 24.91
CA PRO A 20 -18.65 -33.99 23.74
C PRO A 20 -18.52 -32.91 22.64
N ARG A 21 -19.20 -31.75 22.73
CA ARG A 21 -19.14 -30.73 21.66
C ARG A 21 -18.04 -29.69 21.81
N LEU A 22 -17.61 -29.34 23.03
CA LEU A 22 -16.49 -28.40 23.24
C LEU A 22 -15.11 -29.03 23.00
N ALA A 23 -14.94 -30.33 23.26
CA ALA A 23 -13.66 -31.02 23.04
C ALA A 23 -13.29 -31.17 21.55
N ARG A 24 -14.28 -31.18 20.64
CA ARG A 24 -14.04 -31.27 19.18
C ARG A 24 -13.66 -29.93 18.53
N ARG A 25 -13.98 -28.79 19.14
CA ARG A 25 -13.51 -27.45 18.68
C ARG A 25 -12.07 -27.18 19.10
N ALA A 26 -11.69 -27.57 20.32
CA ALA A 26 -10.33 -27.40 20.82
C ALA A 26 -9.29 -28.25 20.04
N ALA A 27 -9.67 -29.45 19.57
CA ALA A 27 -8.77 -30.33 18.83
C ALA A 27 -8.51 -29.89 17.36
N ARG A 28 -9.33 -29.01 16.77
CA ARG A 28 -9.05 -28.40 15.45
C ARG A 28 -8.07 -27.24 15.54
N HIS A 29 -8.21 -26.38 16.56
CA HIS A 29 -7.30 -25.24 16.77
C HIS A 29 -5.89 -25.63 17.25
N ALA A 30 -5.71 -26.83 17.81
CA ALA A 30 -4.39 -27.32 18.25
C ALA A 30 -3.53 -27.92 17.13
N ARG A 31 -4.09 -28.21 15.94
CA ARG A 31 -3.34 -28.78 14.79
C ARG A 31 -2.81 -27.73 13.80
N GLU A 32 -3.16 -26.47 13.97
CA GLU A 32 -2.72 -25.36 13.09
C GLU A 32 -1.55 -24.55 13.66
N ARG A 33 -1.03 -24.91 14.84
CA ARG A 33 0.18 -24.31 15.45
C ARG A 33 1.44 -25.04 15.02
N GLN A 34 1.58 -25.33 13.72
CA GLN A 34 2.88 -25.72 13.20
C GLN A 34 3.71 -24.44 13.08
N PRO A 35 4.91 -24.35 13.68
CA PRO A 35 5.76 -23.18 13.49
C PRO A 35 6.01 -23.05 11.99
N LEU A 36 5.58 -21.91 11.42
CA LEU A 36 5.88 -21.56 10.04
C LEU A 36 7.39 -21.68 9.89
N ARG A 37 7.84 -22.58 9.02
CA ARG A 37 9.24 -22.57 8.60
C ARG A 37 9.54 -21.15 8.15
N PRO A 38 10.63 -20.51 8.60
CA PRO A 38 11.01 -19.21 8.08
C PRO A 38 11.01 -19.35 6.56
N ARG A 39 10.14 -18.58 5.89
CA ARG A 39 10.20 -18.50 4.43
C ARG A 39 11.62 -18.11 4.14
N GLN A 40 12.36 -18.97 3.43
CA GLN A 40 13.56 -18.52 2.75
C GLN A 40 13.11 -17.27 2.02
N ARG A 41 13.71 -16.13 2.38
CA ARG A 41 13.55 -14.90 1.62
C ARG A 41 13.86 -15.34 0.20
N HIS A 42 12.84 -15.43 -0.66
CA HIS A 42 13.13 -15.32 -2.07
C HIS A 42 13.73 -13.93 -2.14
N ALA A 43 15.06 -13.88 -2.28
CA ALA A 43 15.68 -12.71 -2.83
C ALA A 43 14.80 -12.34 -4.02
N GLY A 44 14.17 -11.17 -3.95
CA GLY A 44 13.67 -10.56 -5.17
C GLY A 44 14.84 -10.59 -6.17
N PRO A 45 14.55 -10.62 -7.48
CA PRO A 45 15.61 -10.47 -8.47
C PRO A 45 16.52 -9.32 -8.01
N ASP A 46 17.83 -9.57 -7.97
CA ASP A 46 18.82 -8.57 -7.55
C ASP A 46 18.48 -7.24 -8.22
N PRO A 47 18.52 -6.11 -7.48
CA PRO A 47 18.34 -4.80 -8.10
C PRO A 47 19.32 -4.74 -9.28
N GLN A 48 18.75 -4.60 -10.48
CA GLN A 48 19.54 -4.54 -11.70
C GLN A 48 20.52 -3.38 -11.51
N PRO A 49 21.83 -3.62 -11.65
CA PRO A 49 22.82 -2.58 -11.39
C PRO A 49 22.55 -1.40 -12.32
N ASP A 50 22.65 -0.22 -11.75
CA ASP A 50 22.54 1.11 -12.34
C ASP A 50 22.97 1.09 -13.81
N GLY A 51 22.06 1.56 -14.70
CA GLY A 51 22.08 1.44 -16.16
C GLY A 51 23.29 2.02 -16.87
N ALA A 52 24.49 1.48 -16.64
CA ALA A 52 25.63 1.68 -17.50
C ALA A 52 25.59 0.65 -18.64
N LEU A 53 24.91 1.00 -19.73
CA LEU A 53 24.99 0.26 -20.99
C LEU A 53 26.48 0.05 -21.38
N PRO A 54 26.85 -1.14 -21.90
CA PRO A 54 28.22 -1.40 -22.33
C PRO A 54 28.65 -0.33 -23.33
N ARG A 55 29.87 0.22 -23.15
CA ARG A 55 30.44 1.29 -23.98
C ARG A 55 30.41 0.87 -25.46
N GLY A 56 29.42 1.36 -26.20
CA GLY A 56 29.23 1.05 -27.62
C GLY A 56 27.82 0.59 -28.04
N ALA A 57 26.90 0.30 -27.11
CA ALA A 57 25.49 0.07 -27.46
C ALA A 57 24.81 1.41 -27.80
N ARG A 58 24.32 1.57 -29.04
CA ARG A 58 23.40 2.67 -29.36
C ARG A 58 22.08 2.36 -28.65
N ALA A 59 21.58 3.30 -27.84
CA ALA A 59 20.21 3.24 -27.37
C ALA A 59 19.29 3.07 -28.59
N LEU A 60 18.54 1.97 -28.63
CA LEU A 60 17.53 1.77 -29.65
C LEU A 60 16.40 2.73 -29.33
N VAL A 61 16.18 3.69 -30.23
CA VAL A 61 15.11 4.68 -30.10
C VAL A 61 13.87 4.11 -30.80
N ILE A 62 12.74 4.14 -30.11
CA ILE A 62 11.44 3.67 -30.61
C ILE A 62 10.45 4.82 -30.63
N SER A 63 9.49 4.73 -31.56
CA SER A 63 8.48 5.77 -31.76
C SER A 63 7.17 5.36 -31.10
N VAL A 64 6.63 6.22 -30.24
CA VAL A 64 5.37 5.98 -29.50
C VAL A 64 4.44 7.18 -29.72
N THR A 65 3.15 6.94 -29.92
CA THR A 65 2.15 8.01 -30.01
C THR A 65 1.36 8.10 -28.71
N ILE A 66 1.42 9.23 -28.02
CA ILE A 66 0.73 9.47 -26.75
C ILE A 66 -0.20 10.67 -26.94
N ASP A 67 -1.51 10.46 -26.78
CA ASP A 67 -2.55 11.48 -26.97
C ASP A 67 -2.44 12.23 -28.32
N GLY A 68 -2.03 11.50 -29.36
CA GLY A 68 -1.83 12.03 -30.71
C GLY A 68 -0.47 12.69 -30.97
N ALA A 69 0.37 12.87 -29.95
CA ALA A 69 1.73 13.34 -30.11
C ALA A 69 2.71 12.16 -30.25
N THR A 70 3.49 12.14 -31.33
CA THR A 70 4.56 11.16 -31.50
C THR A 70 5.81 11.60 -30.73
N VAL A 71 6.31 10.72 -29.88
CA VAL A 71 7.52 10.91 -29.07
C VAL A 71 8.49 9.77 -29.32
N GLU A 72 9.77 10.12 -29.34
CA GLU A 72 10.88 9.19 -29.48
C GLU A 72 11.47 8.92 -28.09
N VAL A 73 11.50 7.65 -27.69
CA VAL A 73 11.99 7.24 -26.37
C VAL A 73 13.00 6.10 -26.50
N GLU A 74 13.85 5.94 -25.51
CA GLU A 74 14.76 4.80 -25.45
C GLU A 74 13.99 3.51 -25.16
N GLU A 75 14.36 2.42 -25.83
CA GLU A 75 13.82 1.09 -25.57
C GLU A 75 13.96 0.73 -24.08
N GLY A 76 12.85 0.26 -23.48
CA GLY A 76 12.77 -0.03 -22.05
C GLY A 76 12.17 1.10 -21.21
N THR A 77 12.03 2.32 -21.75
CA THR A 77 11.27 3.42 -21.14
C THR A 77 9.82 2.97 -20.88
N THR A 78 9.28 3.24 -19.70
CA THR A 78 7.89 2.91 -19.39
C THR A 78 6.92 3.89 -20.03
N VAL A 79 5.66 3.46 -20.23
CA VAL A 79 4.61 4.32 -20.77
C VAL A 79 4.38 5.55 -19.88
N LEU A 80 4.52 5.41 -18.55
CA LEU A 80 4.37 6.55 -17.63
C LEU A 80 5.47 7.59 -17.82
N GLU A 81 6.73 7.15 -17.93
CA GLU A 81 7.87 8.04 -18.16
C GLU A 81 7.76 8.73 -19.51
N ALA A 82 7.40 7.97 -20.57
CA ALA A 82 7.18 8.52 -21.89
C ALA A 82 6.06 9.57 -21.90
N ALA A 83 4.92 9.28 -21.26
CA ALA A 83 3.80 10.22 -21.17
C ALA A 83 4.17 11.50 -20.43
N ARG A 84 4.84 11.38 -19.27
CA ARG A 84 5.29 12.56 -18.51
C ARG A 84 6.34 13.37 -19.25
N GLY A 85 7.27 12.70 -19.94
CA GLY A 85 8.25 13.35 -20.80
C GLY A 85 7.62 14.11 -21.97
N ALA A 86 6.46 13.64 -22.46
CA ALA A 86 5.65 14.32 -23.47
C ALA A 86 4.79 15.48 -22.92
N GLY A 87 4.80 15.70 -21.59
CA GLY A 87 3.94 16.69 -20.93
C GLY A 87 2.50 16.21 -20.68
N CYS A 88 2.20 14.94 -20.91
CA CYS A 88 0.90 14.35 -20.56
C CYS A 88 0.88 13.99 -19.07
N ALA A 89 -0.15 14.45 -18.36
CA ALA A 89 -0.35 14.13 -16.96
C ALA A 89 -0.96 12.73 -16.82
N VAL A 90 -0.34 11.89 -16.00
CA VAL A 90 -0.88 10.59 -15.59
C VAL A 90 -0.75 10.48 -14.08
N ALA A 91 -1.90 10.44 -13.40
CA ALA A 91 -2.00 10.28 -11.95
C ALA A 91 -1.32 9.00 -11.46
N SER A 92 -0.66 9.07 -10.31
CA SER A 92 0.00 7.92 -9.68
C SER A 92 0.20 8.15 -8.19
N LEU A 93 0.06 7.11 -7.36
CA LEU A 93 0.29 7.21 -5.91
C LEU A 93 1.46 6.36 -5.40
N CYS A 94 1.87 5.31 -6.12
CA CYS A 94 2.97 4.44 -5.70
C CYS A 94 4.25 4.62 -6.53
N PHE A 95 4.24 5.53 -7.51
CA PHE A 95 5.40 5.79 -8.38
C PHE A 95 6.20 6.97 -7.82
N ASP A 96 7.51 6.80 -7.68
CA ASP A 96 8.47 7.84 -7.34
C ASP A 96 9.64 7.65 -8.31
N GLU A 97 10.14 8.73 -8.89
CA GLU A 97 11.19 8.69 -9.93
C GLU A 97 12.52 8.12 -9.42
N ARG A 98 12.73 8.11 -8.09
CA ARG A 98 13.93 7.60 -7.44
C ARG A 98 13.85 6.10 -7.15
N LEU A 99 12.71 5.47 -7.41
CA LEU A 99 12.44 4.08 -7.06
C LEU A 99 12.09 3.27 -8.32
N ALA A 100 12.31 1.95 -8.28
CA ALA A 100 11.93 1.08 -9.38
C ALA A 100 10.40 1.14 -9.67
N PRO A 101 9.90 0.71 -10.83
CA PRO A 101 8.46 0.50 -11.00
C PRO A 101 7.85 -0.53 -10.03
N PHE A 102 6.66 -0.27 -9.47
CA PHE A 102 6.00 -1.17 -8.50
C PHE A 102 4.60 -1.65 -8.92
N GLY A 103 3.76 -0.75 -9.43
CA GLY A 103 2.41 -1.09 -9.91
C GLY A 103 1.37 -1.46 -8.84
N ALA A 104 1.57 -1.06 -7.57
CA ALA A 104 0.64 -1.39 -6.48
C ALA A 104 -0.67 -0.60 -6.53
N CYS A 105 -0.62 0.74 -6.71
CA CYS A 105 -1.80 1.59 -6.53
C CYS A 105 -2.83 1.52 -7.65
N ARG A 106 -2.49 1.03 -8.85
CA ARG A 106 -3.37 0.96 -10.04
C ARG A 106 -4.08 2.27 -10.42
N VAL A 107 -3.50 3.42 -10.07
CA VAL A 107 -4.02 4.74 -10.46
C VAL A 107 -3.56 5.16 -11.85
N CYS A 108 -2.34 4.78 -12.26
CA CYS A 108 -1.72 5.21 -13.52
C CYS A 108 -2.21 4.42 -14.75
N LEU A 109 -3.47 4.00 -14.76
CA LEU A 109 -4.03 3.21 -15.84
C LEU A 109 -4.22 4.07 -17.10
N VAL A 110 -3.86 3.51 -18.24
CA VAL A 110 -4.01 4.15 -19.56
C VAL A 110 -4.56 3.16 -20.58
N GLY A 111 -5.17 3.69 -21.64
CA GLY A 111 -5.59 2.90 -22.80
C GLY A 111 -4.43 2.69 -23.76
N ILE A 112 -4.33 1.49 -24.32
CA ILE A 112 -3.40 1.19 -25.42
C ILE A 112 -4.20 0.54 -26.55
N GLU A 113 -4.01 1.02 -27.78
CA GLU A 113 -4.69 0.45 -28.95
C GLU A 113 -4.39 -1.05 -29.09
N GLY A 114 -5.43 -1.86 -29.28
CA GLY A 114 -5.33 -3.33 -29.36
C GLY A 114 -5.27 -4.05 -28.01
N SER A 115 -5.16 -3.34 -26.88
CA SER A 115 -5.28 -3.94 -25.54
C SER A 115 -6.74 -4.27 -25.21
N PRO A 116 -7.03 -5.39 -24.53
CA PRO A 116 -8.40 -5.73 -24.11
C PRO A 116 -8.95 -4.85 -22.97
N GLY A 117 -8.12 -3.99 -22.37
CA GLY A 117 -8.54 -3.08 -21.31
C GLY A 117 -7.39 -2.20 -20.79
N PRO A 118 -7.66 -1.41 -19.72
CA PRO A 118 -6.68 -0.51 -19.12
C PRO A 118 -5.43 -1.22 -18.63
N VAL A 119 -4.26 -0.62 -18.87
CA VAL A 119 -2.97 -1.17 -18.44
C VAL A 119 -2.20 -0.21 -17.53
N PRO A 120 -1.37 -0.70 -16.59
CA PRO A 120 -0.58 0.16 -15.72
C PRO A 120 0.57 0.80 -16.51
N SER A 121 0.52 2.12 -16.74
CA SER A 121 1.58 2.83 -17.45
C SER A 121 2.95 2.74 -16.76
N CYS A 122 2.99 2.70 -15.41
CA CYS A 122 4.24 2.71 -14.64
C CYS A 122 5.11 1.45 -14.80
N THR A 123 4.53 0.30 -15.17
CA THR A 123 5.28 -0.97 -15.32
C THR A 123 5.25 -1.50 -16.74
N THR A 124 4.54 -0.83 -17.65
CA THR A 124 4.42 -1.26 -19.04
C THR A 124 5.52 -0.60 -19.85
N PRO A 125 6.48 -1.34 -20.42
CA PRO A 125 7.48 -0.77 -21.31
C PRO A 125 6.83 -0.31 -22.61
N CYS A 126 7.32 0.78 -23.17
CA CYS A 126 6.97 1.23 -24.50
C CYS A 126 7.39 0.20 -25.56
N ALA A 127 6.58 0.07 -26.61
CA ALA A 127 6.90 -0.71 -27.80
C ALA A 127 6.83 0.20 -29.03
N ASP A 128 7.63 -0.10 -30.05
CA ASP A 128 7.63 0.68 -31.29
C ASP A 128 6.24 0.65 -31.95
N GLY A 129 5.76 1.82 -32.38
CA GLY A 129 4.43 2.00 -32.95
C GLY A 129 3.27 1.94 -31.94
N MET A 130 3.55 1.89 -30.63
CA MET A 130 2.51 1.87 -29.59
C MET A 130 1.69 3.18 -29.61
N VAL A 131 0.37 3.05 -29.52
CA VAL A 131 -0.57 4.18 -29.43
C VAL A 131 -1.24 4.17 -28.06
N VAL A 132 -1.01 5.21 -27.28
CA VAL A 132 -1.45 5.36 -25.89
C VAL A 132 -2.44 6.51 -25.77
N SER A 133 -3.51 6.29 -25.02
CA SER A 133 -4.43 7.34 -24.58
C SER A 133 -4.42 7.44 -23.06
N THR A 134 -3.97 8.59 -22.55
CA THR A 134 -3.94 8.85 -21.10
C THR A 134 -5.31 9.23 -20.54
N ASP A 135 -6.18 9.77 -21.40
CA ASP A 135 -7.56 10.15 -21.09
C ASP A 135 -8.60 9.07 -21.43
N ASP A 136 -8.16 7.82 -21.63
CA ASP A 136 -9.05 6.71 -21.96
C ASP A 136 -10.20 6.59 -20.94
N PRO A 137 -11.48 6.65 -21.36
CA PRO A 137 -12.62 6.72 -20.45
C PRO A 137 -12.71 5.52 -19.49
N ASP A 138 -12.36 4.33 -19.96
CA ASP A 138 -12.38 3.12 -19.13
C ASP A 138 -11.24 3.14 -18.11
N SER A 139 -10.04 3.56 -18.51
CA SER A 139 -8.89 3.73 -17.63
C SER A 139 -9.19 4.75 -16.53
N ARG A 140 -9.74 5.92 -16.87
CA ARG A 140 -10.14 6.94 -15.90
C ARG A 140 -11.23 6.46 -14.96
N ARG A 141 -12.23 5.72 -15.47
CA ARG A 141 -13.29 5.14 -14.65
C ARG A 141 -12.74 4.13 -13.64
N VAL A 142 -11.82 3.25 -14.05
CA VAL A 142 -11.21 2.27 -13.15
C VAL A 142 -10.31 2.95 -12.13
N ALA A 143 -9.45 3.88 -12.55
CA ALA A 143 -8.58 4.64 -11.63
C ALA A 143 -9.39 5.40 -10.58
N ARG A 144 -10.47 6.09 -10.98
CA ARG A 144 -11.39 6.75 -10.05
C ARG A 144 -12.00 5.78 -9.04
N ASN A 145 -12.50 4.62 -9.49
CA ASN A 145 -13.06 3.62 -8.57
C ASN A 145 -12.01 3.10 -7.57
N VAL A 146 -10.76 2.92 -8.01
CA VAL A 146 -9.66 2.52 -7.11
C VAL A 146 -9.40 3.60 -6.06
N VAL A 147 -9.38 4.87 -6.46
CA VAL A 147 -9.20 5.97 -5.50
C VAL A 147 -10.38 6.08 -4.54
N GLU A 148 -11.62 5.95 -5.00
CA GLU A 148 -12.78 5.94 -4.11
C GLU A 148 -12.77 4.76 -3.12
N LEU A 149 -12.23 3.59 -3.49
CA LEU A 149 -12.00 2.48 -2.57
C LEU A 149 -10.94 2.83 -1.52
N VAL A 150 -9.81 3.39 -1.94
CA VAL A 150 -8.77 3.85 -1.02
C VAL A 150 -9.32 4.88 -0.03
N LEU A 151 -10.11 5.84 -0.50
CA LEU A 151 -10.75 6.85 0.35
C LEU A 151 -11.75 6.23 1.34
N SER A 152 -12.39 5.11 0.99
CA SER A 152 -13.32 4.39 1.88
C SER A 152 -12.64 3.73 3.08
N GLU A 153 -11.32 3.49 3.00
CA GLU A 153 -10.53 2.85 4.05
C GLU A 153 -9.96 3.86 5.07
N LEU A 154 -9.98 5.16 4.73
CA LEU A 154 -9.45 6.21 5.58
C LEU A 154 -10.48 6.65 6.66
N PRO A 155 -10.03 7.05 7.86
CA PRO A 155 -10.92 7.53 8.92
C PRO A 155 -11.58 8.87 8.60
N SER A 156 -10.98 9.66 7.71
CA SER A 156 -11.47 10.96 7.25
C SER A 156 -10.96 11.27 5.86
N ALA A 157 -11.47 12.34 5.25
CA ALA A 157 -10.91 12.87 4.01
C ALA A 157 -9.40 13.15 4.16
N PRO A 158 -8.58 12.89 3.11
CA PRO A 158 -7.14 13.11 3.17
C PRO A 158 -6.81 14.60 3.31
N GLY A 159 -5.65 14.89 3.91
CA GLY A 159 -5.14 16.25 4.02
C GLY A 159 -5.04 16.94 2.65
N PRO A 160 -5.44 18.21 2.51
CA PRO A 160 -5.57 18.87 1.21
C PRO A 160 -4.23 19.02 0.46
N HIS A 161 -3.12 18.97 1.18
CA HIS A 161 -1.73 19.05 0.70
C HIS A 161 -1.19 17.71 0.17
N THR A 162 -1.85 16.59 0.45
CA THR A 162 -1.37 15.26 0.08
C THR A 162 -1.51 14.97 -1.42
N GLU A 163 -0.65 14.10 -1.96
CA GLU A 163 -0.80 13.60 -3.33
C GLU A 163 -2.13 12.88 -3.52
N LEU A 164 -2.59 12.11 -2.53
CA LEU A 164 -3.89 11.45 -2.59
C LEU A 164 -5.05 12.43 -2.78
N ALA A 165 -5.05 13.56 -2.06
CA ALA A 165 -6.05 14.59 -2.25
C ALA A 165 -5.97 15.24 -3.63
N ALA A 166 -4.76 15.44 -4.18
CA ALA A 166 -4.59 15.96 -5.53
C ALA A 166 -5.12 15.00 -6.60
N VAL A 167 -4.77 13.72 -6.50
CA VAL A 167 -5.23 12.65 -7.39
C VAL A 167 -6.74 12.46 -7.31
N ALA A 168 -7.32 12.51 -6.12
CA ALA A 168 -8.77 12.42 -5.94
C ALA A 168 -9.50 13.56 -6.67
N ARG A 169 -8.97 14.79 -6.62
CA ARG A 169 -9.52 15.92 -7.38
C ARG A 169 -9.34 15.76 -8.89
N GLU A 170 -8.17 15.35 -9.33
CA GLU A 170 -7.86 15.15 -10.77
C GLU A 170 -8.78 14.11 -11.41
N LEU A 171 -9.07 13.02 -10.71
CA LEU A 171 -9.94 11.95 -11.19
C LEU A 171 -11.43 12.19 -10.90
N GLU A 172 -11.77 13.31 -10.25
CA GLU A 172 -13.13 13.61 -9.80
C GLU A 172 -13.71 12.45 -8.97
N ALA A 173 -12.89 11.88 -8.09
CA ALA A 173 -13.31 10.85 -7.15
C ALA A 173 -14.24 11.49 -6.10
N GLY A 174 -15.46 10.97 -6.01
CA GLY A 174 -16.47 11.49 -5.09
C GLY A 174 -16.34 10.94 -3.67
N GLU A 175 -17.34 11.24 -2.84
CA GLU A 175 -17.49 10.61 -1.53
C GLU A 175 -17.50 9.08 -1.64
N PRO A 176 -16.79 8.36 -0.76
CA PRO A 176 -16.72 6.91 -0.83
C PRO A 176 -18.11 6.27 -0.76
N ARG A 177 -18.40 5.41 -1.74
CA ARG A 177 -19.69 4.71 -1.84
C ARG A 177 -19.65 3.33 -1.17
N TRP A 178 -18.46 2.86 -0.81
CA TRP A 178 -18.22 1.59 -0.16
C TRP A 178 -18.09 1.76 1.34
N THR A 179 -18.58 0.76 2.07
CA THR A 179 -18.38 0.63 3.52
C THR A 179 -17.75 -0.74 3.77
N GLY A 180 -16.96 -0.87 4.83
CA GLY A 180 -16.23 -2.10 5.08
C GLY A 180 -15.33 -2.03 6.30
N GLU A 181 -14.48 -3.04 6.42
CA GLU A 181 -13.35 -3.03 7.34
C GLU A 181 -12.33 -1.97 6.91
N THR A 182 -11.69 -1.34 7.88
CA THR A 182 -10.64 -0.33 7.66
C THR A 182 -9.38 -0.77 8.39
N HIS A 183 -8.27 -0.09 8.11
CA HIS A 183 -7.06 -0.29 8.90
C HIS A 183 -7.29 0.02 10.38
N PRO A 184 -6.65 -0.73 11.30
CA PRO A 184 -6.67 -0.40 12.71
C PRO A 184 -5.97 0.94 12.93
N VAL A 185 -6.51 1.73 13.86
CA VAL A 185 -5.84 2.95 14.35
C VAL A 185 -4.69 2.50 15.24
N ASP A 186 -3.47 2.75 14.77
CA ASP A 186 -2.23 2.43 15.47
C ASP A 186 -1.19 3.49 15.12
N HIS A 187 -0.55 4.07 16.12
CA HIS A 187 0.36 5.20 15.93
C HIS A 187 1.71 4.90 16.54
N ASP A 188 2.76 5.19 15.77
CA ASP A 188 4.12 5.29 16.29
C ASP A 188 4.51 6.76 16.34
N LEU A 189 4.42 7.33 17.55
CA LEU A 189 4.73 8.73 17.84
C LEU A 189 5.95 8.88 18.76
N ASP A 190 6.61 7.77 19.07
CA ASP A 190 7.68 7.76 20.06
C ASP A 190 9.00 8.28 19.49
N HIS A 191 9.15 8.39 18.16
CA HIS A 191 10.39 8.83 17.54
C HIS A 191 10.49 10.37 17.47
N PRO A 192 11.64 10.98 17.81
CA PRO A 192 11.75 12.44 17.98
C PRO A 192 11.55 13.27 16.70
N TYR A 193 11.67 12.67 15.53
CA TYR A 193 11.61 13.35 14.24
C TYR A 193 10.57 12.79 13.27
N LEU A 194 9.98 11.63 13.56
CA LEU A 194 9.12 10.90 12.63
C LEU A 194 7.89 10.41 13.38
N ALA A 195 6.74 10.49 12.72
CA ALA A 195 5.50 9.89 13.18
C ALA A 195 4.97 8.93 12.12
N MET A 196 4.35 7.84 12.55
CA MET A 196 3.59 6.93 11.68
C MET A 196 2.15 6.81 12.18
N GLN A 197 1.20 7.01 11.27
CA GLN A 197 -0.24 6.85 11.48
C GLN A 197 -0.77 5.80 10.50
N HIS A 198 -0.94 4.58 10.99
CA HIS A 198 -1.19 3.39 10.16
C HIS A 198 -2.53 3.43 9.44
N GLU A 199 -3.53 4.09 10.01
CA GLU A 199 -4.87 4.24 9.41
C GLU A 199 -4.91 5.22 8.22
N LEU A 200 -3.84 5.99 8.01
CA LEU A 200 -3.69 6.87 6.85
C LEU A 200 -2.88 6.21 5.72
N CYS A 201 -2.35 5.01 5.97
CA CYS A 201 -1.54 4.26 5.02
C CYS A 201 -2.41 3.63 3.95
N ILE A 202 -2.01 3.79 2.69
CA ILE A 202 -2.68 3.18 1.53
C ILE A 202 -1.92 1.98 0.97
N SER A 203 -0.99 1.43 1.75
CA SER A 203 -0.16 0.27 1.38
C SER A 203 0.58 0.41 0.03
N CYS A 204 0.98 1.63 -0.34
CA CYS A 204 1.64 1.91 -1.62
C CYS A 204 3.08 1.39 -1.70
N GLY A 205 3.72 1.12 -0.55
CA GLY A 205 5.07 0.57 -0.45
C GLY A 205 6.21 1.56 -0.71
N ARG A 206 5.92 2.83 -1.06
CA ARG A 206 6.97 3.84 -1.34
C ARG A 206 7.94 4.01 -0.16
N CYS A 207 7.43 4.05 1.07
CA CYS A 207 8.25 4.24 2.27
C CYS A 207 9.26 3.09 2.51
N VAL A 208 8.82 1.84 2.38
CA VAL A 208 9.68 0.65 2.48
C VAL A 208 10.77 0.71 1.42
N ARG A 209 10.38 1.00 0.18
CA ARG A 209 11.31 1.05 -0.93
C ARG A 209 12.28 2.21 -0.88
N ALA A 210 11.86 3.39 -0.43
CA ALA A 210 12.78 4.49 -0.18
C ALA A 210 13.80 4.12 0.93
N CYS A 211 13.37 3.39 1.96
CA CYS A 211 14.26 2.89 2.99
C CYS A 211 15.28 1.87 2.46
N ASP A 212 14.87 1.03 1.51
CA ASP A 212 15.68 -0.08 0.97
C ASP A 212 16.55 0.35 -0.22
N GLU A 213 15.93 0.91 -1.26
CA GLU A 213 16.55 1.21 -2.57
C GLU A 213 17.36 2.51 -2.54
N VAL A 214 16.94 3.52 -1.76
CA VAL A 214 17.62 4.83 -1.71
C VAL A 214 18.57 4.92 -0.54
N GLN A 215 18.11 4.54 0.66
CA GLN A 215 18.86 4.73 1.90
C GLN A 215 19.69 3.50 2.29
N GLY A 216 19.25 2.29 1.90
CA GLY A 216 19.87 1.03 2.32
C GLY A 216 19.81 0.78 3.83
N ALA A 217 18.83 1.36 4.53
CA ALA A 217 18.68 1.24 5.99
C ALA A 217 17.84 0.03 6.42
N PHE A 218 16.98 -0.48 5.52
CA PHE A 218 16.15 -1.67 5.73
C PHE A 218 15.35 -1.66 7.04
N ALA A 219 14.94 -0.47 7.49
CA ALA A 219 14.26 -0.26 8.76
C ALA A 219 12.75 -0.50 8.68
N LEU A 220 12.18 -0.52 7.47
CA LEU A 220 10.75 -0.66 7.23
C LEU A 220 10.45 -1.96 6.48
N THR A 221 9.33 -2.60 6.79
CA THR A 221 8.84 -3.76 6.04
C THR A 221 7.32 -3.77 5.98
N ALA A 222 6.75 -4.29 4.89
CA ALA A 222 5.32 -4.63 4.88
C ALA A 222 5.09 -5.92 5.67
N THR A 223 4.02 -5.96 6.47
CA THR A 223 3.58 -7.10 7.28
C THR A 223 2.07 -7.31 7.13
N GLY A 224 1.55 -8.43 7.64
CA GLY A 224 0.11 -8.72 7.60
C GLY A 224 -0.41 -9.10 6.19
N ARG A 225 -1.75 -9.17 6.07
CA ARG A 225 -2.50 -9.42 4.82
C ARG A 225 -3.91 -8.82 4.94
N GLY A 226 -4.50 -8.45 3.80
CA GLY A 226 -5.85 -7.86 3.80
C GLY A 226 -5.86 -6.54 4.58
N PHE A 227 -6.90 -6.31 5.38
CA PHE A 227 -7.00 -5.10 6.21
C PHE A 227 -5.99 -5.07 7.37
N ASP A 228 -5.40 -6.21 7.73
CA ASP A 228 -4.27 -6.28 8.67
C ASP A 228 -2.92 -5.97 8.01
N ALA A 229 -2.88 -5.72 6.69
CA ALA A 229 -1.64 -5.38 6.01
C ALA A 229 -1.18 -3.97 6.42
N ASN A 230 0.05 -3.85 6.92
CA ASN A 230 0.60 -2.54 7.24
C ASN A 230 2.12 -2.48 7.19
N ILE A 231 2.66 -1.27 7.28
CA ILE A 231 4.09 -0.99 7.34
C ILE A 231 4.55 -1.10 8.79
N ALA A 232 5.60 -1.85 9.05
CA ALA A 232 6.20 -1.95 10.37
C ALA A 232 7.64 -1.41 10.33
N ALA A 233 8.00 -0.61 11.33
CA ALA A 233 9.38 -0.28 11.63
C ALA A 233 10.01 -1.35 12.53
N GLY A 234 11.24 -1.77 12.20
CA GLY A 234 11.94 -2.84 12.90
C GLY A 234 11.16 -4.17 12.85
N MET A 235 10.98 -4.81 14.01
CA MET A 235 10.11 -5.99 14.14
C MET A 235 8.73 -5.62 14.72
N GLY A 236 8.18 -4.47 14.31
CA GLY A 236 6.97 -3.90 14.90
C GLY A 236 7.22 -3.21 16.23
N THR A 237 8.45 -2.74 16.46
CA THR A 237 8.88 -2.04 17.69
C THR A 237 8.85 -0.52 17.54
N GLY A 238 8.38 -0.02 16.39
CA GLY A 238 8.42 1.40 16.05
C GLY A 238 9.79 1.89 15.59
N PHE A 239 9.85 3.14 15.14
CA PHE A 239 11.02 3.79 14.56
C PHE A 239 12.15 3.91 15.57
N ARG A 240 11.84 4.29 16.82
CA ARG A 240 12.82 4.52 17.89
C ARG A 240 13.71 3.30 18.15
N ASP A 241 13.12 2.12 18.17
CA ASP A 241 13.80 0.86 18.50
C ASP A 241 14.18 0.05 17.24
N SER A 242 14.07 0.66 16.06
CA SER A 242 14.44 0.03 14.77
C SER A 242 15.86 0.42 14.31
N SER A 243 16.28 -0.04 13.13
CA SER A 243 17.50 0.43 12.45
C SER A 243 17.34 1.78 11.74
N CYS A 244 16.24 2.51 11.99
CA CYS A 244 15.99 3.82 11.40
C CYS A 244 17.09 4.81 11.77
N VAL A 245 17.60 5.53 10.76
CA VAL A 245 18.61 6.59 10.90
C VAL A 245 18.01 8.00 10.79
N SER A 246 16.68 8.10 10.85
CA SER A 246 15.94 9.37 10.83
C SER A 246 16.19 10.24 9.58
N CYS A 247 16.41 9.63 8.42
CA CYS A 247 16.75 10.36 7.18
C CYS A 247 15.56 11.01 6.45
N GLY A 248 14.33 10.78 6.90
CA GLY A 248 13.13 11.43 6.33
C GLY A 248 12.65 10.89 4.98
N ALA A 249 13.41 10.05 4.28
CA ALA A 249 13.07 9.59 2.93
C ALA A 249 11.68 8.89 2.84
N CYS A 250 11.26 8.19 3.88
CA CYS A 250 9.95 7.56 3.94
C CYS A 250 8.79 8.56 4.12
N ALA A 251 9.02 9.67 4.83
CA ALA A 251 8.06 10.74 5.01
C ALA A 251 7.95 11.57 3.72
N ASP A 252 9.09 11.92 3.12
CA ASP A 252 9.18 12.69 1.87
C ASP A 252 8.40 12.03 0.71
N THR A 253 8.50 10.70 0.56
CA THR A 253 7.84 9.97 -0.52
C THR A 253 6.38 9.59 -0.21
N CYS A 254 5.91 9.81 1.02
CA CYS A 254 4.58 9.37 1.43
C CYS A 254 3.50 10.16 0.65
N PRO A 255 2.62 9.49 -0.12
CA PRO A 255 1.57 10.18 -0.89
C PRO A 255 0.39 10.65 -0.01
N THR A 256 0.44 10.32 1.28
CA THR A 256 -0.54 10.68 2.31
C THR A 256 0.20 11.29 3.51
N ASP A 257 -0.42 11.32 4.68
CA ASP A 257 0.23 11.70 5.94
C ASP A 257 0.48 10.48 6.85
N ALA A 258 0.56 9.28 6.27
CA ALA A 258 0.80 8.05 7.02
C ALA A 258 2.18 8.02 7.68
N ILE A 259 3.17 8.69 7.07
CA ILE A 259 4.48 8.94 7.67
C ILE A 259 4.81 10.40 7.47
N THR A 260 5.10 11.11 8.55
CA THR A 260 5.40 12.56 8.51
C THR A 260 6.64 12.88 9.32
N GLU A 261 7.30 13.98 8.96
CA GLU A 261 8.34 14.57 9.80
C GLU A 261 7.69 15.46 10.86
N LEU A 262 8.16 15.33 12.10
CA LEU A 262 7.74 16.21 13.18
C LEU A 262 8.50 17.53 13.08
N SER A 263 7.78 18.65 12.94
CA SER A 263 8.45 19.94 12.80
C SER A 263 9.16 20.33 14.11
N LEU A 264 10.46 20.62 14.02
CA LEU A 264 11.25 21.07 15.16
C LEU A 264 10.72 22.39 15.75
N ILE A 265 10.08 23.24 14.94
CA ILE A 265 9.45 24.48 15.39
C ILE A 265 8.23 24.17 16.27
N ALA A 266 7.36 23.25 15.86
CA ALA A 266 6.21 22.84 16.68
C ALA A 266 6.66 22.16 17.97
N ILE A 267 7.63 21.24 17.91
CA ILE A 267 8.19 20.58 19.11
C ILE A 267 8.80 21.61 20.06
N ALA A 268 9.55 22.59 19.56
CA ALA A 268 10.14 23.64 20.37
C ALA A 268 9.06 24.55 21.00
N GLN A 269 7.99 24.84 20.28
CA GLN A 269 6.87 25.65 20.78
C GLN A 269 6.10 24.93 21.90
N GLU A 270 5.91 23.61 21.79
CA GLU A 270 5.27 22.79 22.83
C GLU A 270 6.17 22.62 24.07
N ALA A 271 7.49 22.50 23.89
CA ALA A 271 8.43 22.36 25.00
C ALA A 271 8.67 23.66 25.79
N THR A 272 8.26 24.83 25.25
CA THR A 272 8.44 26.14 25.88
C THR A 272 7.15 26.69 26.51
N GLY A 273 6.03 25.95 26.42
CA GLY A 273 4.74 26.27 27.04
C GLY A 273 4.49 25.50 28.33
#